data_AF-A0A7D5YT20-F1
#
_entry.id   AF-A0A7D5YT20-F1
#
_cell.length_a   1.000
_cell.length_b   1.000
_cell.length_c   1.000
_cell.angle_alpha   90.00
_cell.angle_beta   90.00
_cell.angle_gamma   90.00
#
_symmetry.space_group_name_H-M   'P 1'
#
loop_
_entity.id
_entity.type
_entity.pdbx_description
1 polymer ?
#
loop_
_entity_poly.entity_id
_entity_poly.type
_entity_poly.pdbx_seq_one_letter_code
_entity_poly.pdbx_strand_id
1 'polypeptide(L)'
;MKSLLVAQFLVAGGLTVASALPSLQSPRADQASNPYPRCRFVADWSQEDVLKDPRGFEQDLLFWEGKFHQNNVSYNSANGMTYDGTQLNWTTGARSNKHPFSAASKEALQIMLYAHAVAGSKKAARFLTPDDPSKARKLAASIMKTKLQTYLQFNESNPGFGGFLPWMTTSERQLSPTWDWVNRVPALDNGELVWAVYAYISAAEQRQDQSIRDSARGWQNWLDYVKTTAVTVFYRGGGHVCAVTKMNNQTLPPKHAKQGYQCEGTNYLDDPYEGELFTHFLNAFGGLSREDKDTLWEVKRAKLVSVEYNMGGVGPITVEQGYWFSSHEPWKVLELPYYDVDLVRRLYHNAERARTCNSVVTKVPGLFASVNNSTDPNTDEIIGYISPAGIPSIASQKEQEHDVITPYGVWPTMLFDKAVGLAWWRNMVVAKKMQNLYGSTESTRVDGKLVSALVTWDSKITTVVALLGGVGDLVRSKMKMDRIYKDFIAITKKEYGLVFKDLKGEDIALCLPNETVPDAGLEDFTLCSA
;
A
#
# COMPACT_ATOMS: atom_id res chain seq x y z
N MET A 1 -4.85 45.65 -85.89
CA MET A 1 -3.63 46.00 -86.65
C MET A 1 -2.41 45.54 -85.87
N LYS A 2 -1.37 45.14 -86.59
CA LYS A 2 -0.20 44.33 -86.19
C LYS A 2 0.74 45.00 -85.16
N SER A 3 1.33 44.17 -84.27
CA SER A 3 2.79 43.93 -84.07
C SER A 3 3.09 43.63 -82.58
N LEU A 4 3.52 42.42 -82.20
CA LEU A 4 4.87 41.78 -82.26
C LEU A 4 5.80 42.18 -81.09
N LEU A 5 6.11 41.20 -80.20
CA LEU A 5 7.39 40.93 -79.48
C LEU A 5 7.10 39.99 -78.28
N VAL A 6 7.37 38.68 -78.39
CA VAL A 6 8.59 37.93 -77.96
C VAL A 6 8.75 37.78 -76.44
N ALA A 7 8.57 36.52 -76.02
CA ALA A 7 9.23 35.73 -74.96
C ALA A 7 9.63 36.37 -73.63
N GLN A 8 9.17 35.75 -72.52
CA GLN A 8 10.04 35.08 -71.55
C GLN A 8 9.22 34.23 -70.56
N PHE A 9 9.59 32.96 -70.44
CA PHE A 9 9.19 32.07 -69.36
C PHE A 9 9.89 32.50 -68.06
N LEU A 10 9.11 32.73 -67.00
CA LEU A 10 9.61 32.70 -65.63
C LEU A 10 8.61 31.91 -64.78
N VAL A 11 9.00 30.66 -64.49
CA VAL A 11 8.43 29.84 -63.43
C VAL A 11 8.88 30.46 -62.12
N ALA A 12 7.99 31.19 -61.45
CA ALA A 12 8.20 31.59 -60.08
C ALA A 12 7.93 30.37 -59.18
N GLY A 13 8.98 29.63 -58.85
CA GLY A 13 8.97 28.67 -57.76
C GLY A 13 8.75 29.41 -56.45
N GLY A 14 7.53 29.33 -55.91
CA GLY A 14 7.23 29.78 -54.56
C GLY A 14 7.93 28.90 -53.54
N LEU A 15 9.05 29.39 -53.01
CA LEU A 15 9.65 28.91 -51.77
C LEU A 15 8.69 29.20 -50.61
N THR A 16 7.88 28.22 -50.22
CA THR A 16 7.29 28.20 -48.89
C THR A 16 8.41 27.98 -47.90
N VAL A 17 8.83 29.05 -47.22
CA VAL A 17 9.64 28.96 -46.02
C VAL A 17 8.76 28.32 -44.95
N ALA A 18 8.81 27.00 -44.84
CA ALA A 18 8.35 26.30 -43.67
C ALA A 18 9.28 26.69 -42.52
N SER A 19 8.85 27.63 -41.70
CA SER A 19 9.41 27.84 -40.37
C SER A 19 9.18 26.54 -39.59
N ALA A 20 10.21 25.69 -39.60
CA ALA A 20 10.28 24.54 -38.72
C ALA A 20 10.19 25.07 -37.28
N LEU A 21 9.02 24.90 -36.67
CA LEU A 21 8.89 24.97 -35.23
C LEU A 21 9.94 24.02 -34.62
N PRO A 22 10.64 24.41 -33.55
CA PRO A 22 11.55 23.51 -32.88
C PRO A 22 10.77 22.25 -32.51
N SER A 23 11.21 21.09 -32.99
CA SER A 23 10.66 19.84 -32.46
C SER A 23 10.92 19.88 -30.96
N LEU A 24 9.87 19.81 -30.15
CA LEU A 24 9.97 19.50 -28.73
C LEU A 24 10.60 18.10 -28.63
N GLN A 25 11.93 18.06 -28.61
CA GLN A 25 12.67 16.87 -28.23
C GLN A 25 12.24 16.54 -26.81
N SER A 26 11.83 15.29 -26.60
CA SER A 26 11.51 14.79 -25.26
C SER A 26 12.73 15.02 -24.35
N PRO A 27 12.56 15.56 -23.13
CA PRO A 27 13.64 15.78 -22.15
C PRO A 27 14.50 14.53 -21.87
N ARG A 28 14.01 13.34 -22.21
CA ARG A 28 14.74 12.07 -22.13
C ARG A 28 15.96 11.98 -23.06
N ALA A 29 16.02 12.74 -24.15
CA ALA A 29 17.14 12.67 -25.10
C ALA A 29 18.47 13.16 -24.46
N ASP A 30 18.41 14.05 -23.47
CA ASP A 30 19.58 14.65 -22.81
C ASP A 30 20.04 13.88 -21.54
N GLN A 31 19.30 12.87 -21.09
CA GLN A 31 19.65 12.06 -19.90
C GLN A 31 20.68 10.93 -20.18
N ALA A 32 21.24 10.85 -21.38
CA ALA A 32 22.15 9.77 -21.79
C ALA A 32 23.47 9.67 -20.98
N SER A 33 23.75 10.60 -20.05
CA SER A 33 24.98 10.63 -19.24
C SER A 33 24.80 10.31 -17.74
N ASN A 34 23.56 10.30 -17.21
CA ASN A 34 23.31 10.01 -15.78
C ASN A 34 22.52 8.70 -15.61
N PRO A 35 23.05 7.68 -14.91
CA PRO A 35 22.33 6.42 -14.70
C PRO A 35 21.11 6.54 -13.76
N TYR A 36 20.90 7.71 -13.14
CA TYR A 36 19.82 7.95 -12.19
C TYR A 36 18.82 9.02 -12.68
N PRO A 37 17.52 8.82 -12.48
CA PRO A 37 16.51 9.82 -12.78
C PRO A 37 16.67 11.04 -11.85
N ARG A 38 16.39 12.25 -12.36
CA ARG A 38 16.35 13.46 -11.52
C ARG A 38 15.27 13.36 -10.43
N CYS A 39 15.38 14.14 -9.35
CA CYS A 39 14.40 14.07 -8.26
C CYS A 39 13.00 14.31 -8.75
N ARG A 40 12.74 15.39 -9.51
CA ARG A 40 11.43 15.74 -10.06
C ARG A 40 11.09 15.04 -11.39
N PHE A 41 11.46 13.76 -11.53
CA PHE A 41 11.32 13.02 -12.80
C PHE A 41 9.90 12.99 -13.38
N VAL A 42 8.83 13.07 -12.56
CA VAL A 42 7.44 12.96 -13.04
C VAL A 42 7.07 14.03 -14.06
N ALA A 43 7.74 15.18 -14.04
CA ALA A 43 7.55 16.24 -15.01
C ALA A 43 8.18 15.92 -16.38
N ASP A 44 9.07 14.92 -16.48
CA ASP A 44 9.65 14.44 -17.75
C ASP A 44 8.73 13.47 -18.50
N TRP A 45 7.69 12.99 -17.84
CA TRP A 45 6.76 12.02 -18.37
C TRP A 45 5.45 12.73 -18.66
N SER A 46 4.84 12.53 -19.83
CA SER A 46 3.42 12.83 -20.05
C SER A 46 2.55 11.64 -19.61
N GLN A 47 1.23 11.82 -19.54
CA GLN A 47 0.30 10.70 -19.35
C GLN A 47 0.46 9.66 -20.47
N GLU A 48 0.60 10.09 -21.73
CA GLU A 48 0.78 9.21 -22.88
C GLU A 48 2.10 8.42 -22.77
N ASP A 49 3.18 9.05 -22.33
CA ASP A 49 4.46 8.37 -22.12
C ASP A 49 4.35 7.26 -21.07
N VAL A 50 3.63 7.52 -19.96
CA VAL A 50 3.39 6.50 -18.92
C VAL A 50 2.58 5.33 -19.47
N LEU A 51 1.55 5.60 -20.28
CA LEU A 51 0.74 4.54 -20.88
C LEU A 51 1.53 3.71 -21.90
N LYS A 52 2.43 4.36 -22.64
CA LYS A 52 3.28 3.72 -23.65
C LYS A 52 4.44 2.93 -23.05
N ASP A 53 5.06 3.45 -21.99
CA ASP A 53 6.19 2.82 -21.29
C ASP A 53 5.99 2.84 -19.76
N PRO A 54 5.01 2.06 -19.24
CA PRO A 54 4.76 1.98 -17.81
C PRO A 54 5.91 1.32 -17.05
N ARG A 55 6.79 0.57 -17.74
CA ARG A 55 7.96 -0.06 -17.13
C ARG A 55 9.07 0.95 -16.86
N GLY A 56 9.36 1.84 -17.81
CA GLY A 56 10.34 2.90 -17.61
C GLY A 56 9.93 3.82 -16.46
N PHE A 57 8.65 4.25 -16.43
CA PHE A 57 8.15 5.11 -15.35
C PHE A 57 8.22 4.42 -13.99
N GLU A 58 7.87 3.13 -13.93
CA GLU A 58 8.02 2.31 -12.72
C GLU A 58 9.49 2.24 -12.23
N GLN A 59 10.49 2.16 -13.11
CA GLN A 59 11.90 2.13 -12.69
C GLN A 59 12.36 3.43 -12.04
N ASP A 60 11.82 4.56 -12.48
CA ASP A 60 12.11 5.87 -11.89
C ASP A 60 11.41 6.04 -10.54
N LEU A 61 10.14 5.63 -10.46
CA LEU A 61 9.36 5.58 -9.23
C LEU A 61 10.06 4.71 -8.18
N LEU A 62 10.40 3.45 -8.51
CA LEU A 62 11.03 2.52 -7.57
C LEU A 62 12.38 3.04 -7.05
N PHE A 63 13.14 3.77 -7.88
CA PHE A 63 14.41 4.36 -7.46
C PHE A 63 14.21 5.41 -6.36
N TRP A 64 13.28 6.33 -6.56
CA TRP A 64 13.03 7.43 -5.63
C TRP A 64 12.26 6.99 -4.39
N GLU A 65 11.28 6.11 -4.53
CA GLU A 65 10.63 5.44 -3.39
C GLU A 65 11.67 4.67 -2.56
N GLY A 66 12.68 4.06 -3.20
CA GLY A 66 13.80 3.40 -2.53
C GLY A 66 14.59 4.31 -1.58
N LYS A 67 14.61 5.62 -1.84
CA LYS A 67 15.26 6.58 -0.95
C LYS A 67 14.52 6.78 0.37
N PHE A 68 13.25 6.39 0.49
CA PHE A 68 12.57 6.33 1.79
C PHE A 68 13.22 5.29 2.73
N HIS A 69 13.82 4.23 2.19
CA HIS A 69 14.46 3.16 2.95
C HIS A 69 15.80 3.57 3.55
N GLN A 70 15.76 4.40 4.60
CA GLN A 70 16.94 4.91 5.28
C GLN A 70 16.74 4.94 6.80
N ASN A 71 17.85 4.81 7.51
CA ASN A 71 17.88 4.98 8.97
C ASN A 71 17.42 6.41 9.35
N ASN A 72 16.55 6.51 10.36
CA ASN A 72 15.95 7.77 10.80
C ASN A 72 15.11 8.46 9.71
N VAL A 73 14.60 7.70 8.73
CA VAL A 73 13.58 8.15 7.78
C VAL A 73 12.36 7.23 7.89
N SER A 74 12.54 5.95 7.56
CA SER A 74 11.45 4.95 7.57
C SER A 74 11.65 3.83 8.57
N TYR A 75 12.89 3.64 9.05
CA TYR A 75 13.19 2.59 10.02
C TYR A 75 14.39 2.98 10.88
N ASN A 76 14.56 2.27 11.99
CA ASN A 76 15.72 2.36 12.87
C ASN A 76 16.66 1.19 12.55
N SER A 77 17.85 1.47 12.03
CA SER A 77 18.79 0.42 11.63
C SER A 77 19.42 -0.33 12.81
N ALA A 78 19.36 0.23 14.03
CA ALA A 78 19.93 -0.40 15.22
C ALA A 78 19.07 -1.55 15.76
N ASN A 79 17.74 -1.48 15.58
CA ASN A 79 16.79 -2.51 16.01
C ASN A 79 16.00 -3.13 14.83
N GLY A 80 16.18 -2.61 13.61
CA GLY A 80 15.51 -3.09 12.41
C GLY A 80 14.02 -2.75 12.32
N MET A 81 13.46 -1.95 13.23
CA MET A 81 12.02 -1.63 13.31
C MET A 81 11.65 -0.46 12.43
N THR A 82 10.45 -0.50 11.86
CA THR A 82 9.88 0.66 11.15
C THR A 82 9.59 1.82 12.12
N TYR A 83 9.69 3.03 11.60
CA TYR A 83 8.88 4.16 12.03
C TYR A 83 7.62 4.17 11.16
N ASP A 84 6.53 4.77 11.62
CA ASP A 84 5.39 5.08 10.76
C ASP A 84 5.83 5.91 9.55
N GLY A 85 6.63 6.95 9.81
CA GLY A 85 7.12 7.86 8.79
C GLY A 85 7.99 8.99 9.34
N THR A 86 8.23 10.01 8.50
CA THR A 86 8.88 11.26 8.91
C THR A 86 8.27 12.46 8.21
N GLN A 87 8.04 13.52 8.97
CA GLN A 87 7.73 14.84 8.43
C GLN A 87 8.90 15.35 7.59
N LEU A 88 8.56 16.19 6.63
CA LEU A 88 9.46 16.91 5.75
C LEU A 88 9.34 18.39 6.06
N ASN A 89 10.48 19.07 6.14
CA ASN A 89 10.49 20.52 6.24
C ASN A 89 9.76 21.14 5.05
N TRP A 90 8.74 21.98 5.34
CA TRP A 90 7.86 22.58 4.34
C TRP A 90 8.56 23.20 3.12
N THR A 91 9.69 23.89 3.32
CA THR A 91 10.42 24.56 2.24
C THR A 91 11.34 23.60 1.49
N THR A 92 12.19 22.88 2.23
CA THR A 92 13.30 22.13 1.62
C THR A 92 12.93 20.73 1.17
N GLY A 93 11.93 20.10 1.80
CA GLY A 93 11.62 18.68 1.63
C GLY A 93 12.65 17.74 2.28
N ALA A 94 13.58 18.26 3.07
CA ALA A 94 14.45 17.44 3.91
C ALA A 94 13.65 16.85 5.08
N ARG A 95 14.01 15.66 5.55
CA ARG A 95 13.43 15.10 6.78
C ARG A 95 13.58 16.07 7.96
N SER A 96 12.53 16.21 8.75
CA SER A 96 12.51 17.00 10.00
C SER A 96 12.23 16.08 11.18
N ASN A 97 10.95 15.92 11.54
CA ASN A 97 10.50 15.16 12.71
C ASN A 97 10.04 13.77 12.28
N LYS A 98 10.78 12.74 12.71
CA LYS A 98 10.31 11.35 12.56
C LYS A 98 9.14 11.09 13.50
N HIS A 99 8.19 10.28 13.06
CA HIS A 99 7.21 9.66 13.95
C HIS A 99 7.94 8.55 14.74
N PRO A 100 8.15 8.69 16.06
CA PRO A 100 8.98 7.75 16.82
C PRO A 100 8.24 6.43 17.11
N PHE A 101 7.04 6.25 16.57
CA PHE A 101 6.18 5.10 16.75
C PHE A 101 5.94 4.36 15.43
N SER A 102 5.46 3.12 15.52
CA SER A 102 4.99 2.32 14.39
C SER A 102 4.02 1.23 14.88
N ALA A 103 3.53 0.39 13.97
CA ALA A 103 2.63 -0.72 14.27
C ALA A 103 2.93 -1.92 13.36
N ALA A 104 2.29 -3.06 13.67
CA ALA A 104 2.42 -4.29 12.89
C ALA A 104 2.04 -4.13 11.41
N SER A 105 1.15 -3.19 11.08
CA SER A 105 0.75 -2.83 9.71
C SER A 105 1.92 -2.31 8.85
N LYS A 106 2.70 -1.35 9.38
CA LYS A 106 3.90 -0.84 8.71
C LYS A 106 5.01 -1.89 8.63
N GLU A 107 5.12 -2.72 9.65
CA GLU A 107 6.03 -3.87 9.65
C GLU A 107 5.68 -4.85 8.52
N ALA A 108 4.39 -5.10 8.28
CA ALA A 108 3.93 -5.96 7.19
C ALA A 108 4.40 -5.46 5.82
N LEU A 109 4.23 -4.16 5.51
CA LEU A 109 4.73 -3.55 4.26
C LEU A 109 6.23 -3.74 4.08
N GLN A 110 7.00 -3.48 5.13
CA GLN A 110 8.45 -3.64 5.10
C GLN A 110 8.84 -5.11 4.85
N ILE A 111 8.18 -6.04 5.53
CA ILE A 111 8.48 -7.47 5.43
C ILE A 111 8.06 -8.02 4.06
N MET A 112 6.94 -7.55 3.49
CA MET A 112 6.53 -7.90 2.13
C MET A 112 7.57 -7.47 1.09
N LEU A 113 8.08 -6.25 1.19
CA LEU A 113 9.19 -5.77 0.36
C LEU A 113 10.44 -6.66 0.52
N TYR A 114 10.79 -7.04 1.75
CA TYR A 114 11.93 -7.91 2.01
C TYR A 114 11.74 -9.34 1.51
N ALA A 115 10.52 -9.87 1.52
CA ALA A 115 10.19 -11.17 0.93
C ALA A 115 10.52 -11.17 -0.57
N HIS A 116 10.14 -10.12 -1.30
CA HIS A 116 10.50 -9.92 -2.70
C HIS A 116 12.00 -9.79 -2.92
N ALA A 117 12.68 -9.00 -2.08
CA ALA A 117 14.11 -8.81 -2.16
C ALA A 117 14.86 -10.15 -2.01
N VAL A 118 14.53 -10.93 -0.98
CA VAL A 118 15.11 -12.26 -0.74
C VAL A 118 14.78 -13.25 -1.86
N ALA A 119 13.54 -13.22 -2.39
CA ALA A 119 13.15 -14.01 -3.56
C ALA A 119 13.99 -13.67 -4.81
N GLY A 120 14.61 -12.49 -4.85
CA GLY A 120 15.48 -12.04 -5.93
C GLY A 120 14.80 -11.14 -6.96
N SER A 121 13.74 -10.45 -6.57
CA SER A 121 13.06 -9.48 -7.43
C SER A 121 14.00 -8.34 -7.84
N LYS A 122 14.15 -8.13 -9.15
CA LYS A 122 14.93 -6.99 -9.69
C LYS A 122 14.30 -5.65 -9.32
N LYS A 123 12.97 -5.59 -9.22
CA LYS A 123 12.23 -4.39 -8.81
C LYS A 123 12.49 -4.05 -7.34
N ALA A 124 12.47 -5.05 -6.46
CA ALA A 124 12.82 -4.84 -5.05
C ALA A 124 14.30 -4.44 -4.89
N ALA A 125 15.18 -4.96 -5.74
CA ALA A 125 16.58 -4.54 -5.76
C ALA A 125 16.78 -3.10 -6.28
N ARG A 126 15.99 -2.66 -7.28
CA ARG A 126 15.94 -1.26 -7.74
C ARG A 126 15.54 -0.31 -6.61
N PHE A 127 14.64 -0.74 -5.73
CA PHE A 127 14.24 0.01 -4.55
C PHE A 127 15.33 0.00 -3.46
N LEU A 128 15.79 -1.18 -3.02
CA LEU A 128 16.65 -1.29 -1.83
C LEU A 128 18.12 -0.94 -2.08
N THR A 129 18.66 -1.38 -3.21
CA THR A 129 20.09 -1.27 -3.52
C THR A 129 20.29 -0.95 -5.01
N PRO A 130 19.77 0.19 -5.51
CA PRO A 130 19.80 0.52 -6.93
C PRO A 130 21.22 0.52 -7.52
N ASP A 131 22.21 0.91 -6.73
CA ASP A 131 23.60 1.04 -7.16
C ASP A 131 24.33 -0.31 -7.19
N ASP A 132 23.81 -1.31 -6.46
CA ASP A 132 24.32 -2.68 -6.45
C ASP A 132 23.18 -3.69 -6.16
N PRO A 133 22.40 -4.06 -7.20
CA PRO A 133 21.24 -4.94 -7.05
C PRO A 133 21.56 -6.32 -6.45
N SER A 134 22.82 -6.75 -6.48
CA SER A 134 23.23 -8.04 -5.92
C SER A 134 23.15 -8.08 -4.39
N LYS A 135 23.20 -6.92 -3.73
CA LYS A 135 23.17 -6.79 -2.26
C LYS A 135 21.78 -6.87 -1.65
N ALA A 136 20.71 -6.62 -2.42
CA ALA A 136 19.33 -6.52 -1.93
C ALA A 136 18.92 -7.71 -1.03
N ARG A 137 19.24 -8.95 -1.44
CA ARG A 137 18.91 -10.16 -0.67
C ARG A 137 19.55 -10.17 0.70
N LYS A 138 20.86 -9.89 0.77
CA LYS A 138 21.63 -9.90 2.02
C LYS A 138 21.24 -8.73 2.92
N LEU A 139 20.95 -7.56 2.34
CA LEU A 139 20.44 -6.41 3.09
C LEU A 139 19.11 -6.75 3.77
N ALA A 140 18.13 -7.26 3.02
CA ALA A 140 16.83 -7.65 3.55
C ALA A 140 16.95 -8.72 4.65
N ALA A 141 17.71 -9.79 4.41
CA ALA A 141 17.92 -10.86 5.40
C ALA A 141 18.63 -10.35 6.67
N SER A 142 19.60 -9.43 6.53
CA SER A 142 20.29 -8.82 7.66
C SER A 142 19.33 -8.00 8.53
N ILE A 143 18.51 -7.14 7.92
CA ILE A 143 17.52 -6.34 8.65
C ILE A 143 16.49 -7.25 9.32
N MET A 144 16.01 -8.29 8.63
CA MET A 144 15.08 -9.27 9.19
C MET A 144 15.67 -10.04 10.38
N LYS A 145 16.98 -10.31 10.38
CA LYS A 145 17.66 -10.92 11.53
C LYS A 145 17.68 -9.98 12.73
N THR A 146 18.04 -8.70 12.54
CA THR A 146 18.02 -7.70 13.61
C THR A 146 16.61 -7.49 14.16
N LYS A 147 15.62 -7.35 13.26
CA LYS A 147 14.21 -7.18 13.61
C LYS A 147 13.70 -8.33 14.49
N LEU A 148 13.99 -9.58 14.11
CA LEU A 148 13.59 -10.73 14.92
C LEU A 148 14.17 -10.69 16.34
N GLN A 149 15.43 -10.28 16.50
CA GLN A 149 16.03 -10.15 17.83
C GLN A 149 15.26 -9.12 18.68
N THR A 150 14.86 -8.01 18.07
CA THR A 150 14.06 -6.99 18.74
C THR A 150 12.66 -7.49 19.09
N TYR A 151 12.01 -8.26 18.21
CA TYR A 151 10.71 -8.90 18.52
C TYR A 151 10.81 -9.85 19.71
N LEU A 152 11.86 -10.66 19.76
CA LEU A 152 12.08 -11.61 20.86
C LEU A 152 12.33 -10.89 22.19
N GLN A 153 13.11 -9.80 22.17
CA GLN A 153 13.33 -8.95 23.36
C GLN A 153 12.05 -8.26 23.83
N PHE A 154 11.22 -7.78 22.90
CA PHE A 154 9.91 -7.22 23.23
C PHE A 154 9.01 -8.27 23.87
N ASN A 155 8.94 -9.47 23.31
CA ASN A 155 8.14 -10.57 23.86
C ASN A 155 8.64 -11.04 25.24
N GLU A 156 9.95 -11.03 25.49
CA GLU A 156 10.52 -11.34 26.80
C GLU A 156 10.12 -10.29 27.85
N SER A 157 10.12 -9.01 27.46
CA SER A 157 9.76 -7.90 28.36
C SER A 157 8.24 -7.74 28.56
N ASN A 158 7.45 -8.10 27.54
CA ASN A 158 6.00 -7.93 27.51
C ASN A 158 5.29 -9.21 27.02
N PRO A 159 5.43 -10.34 27.73
CA PRO A 159 4.93 -11.63 27.28
C PRO A 159 3.41 -11.69 27.19
N GLY A 160 2.68 -10.79 27.85
CA GLY A 160 1.22 -10.69 27.81
C GLY A 160 0.66 -10.42 26.42
N PHE A 161 1.45 -9.84 25.51
CA PHE A 161 1.08 -9.71 24.10
C PHE A 161 1.11 -11.04 23.35
N GLY A 162 1.66 -12.12 23.91
CA GLY A 162 1.67 -13.44 23.28
C GLY A 162 2.40 -13.48 21.94
N GLY A 163 3.42 -12.64 21.76
CA GLY A 163 4.22 -12.53 20.52
C GLY A 163 3.67 -11.55 19.48
N PHE A 164 2.46 -11.04 19.66
CA PHE A 164 1.87 -9.98 18.84
C PHE A 164 2.43 -8.61 19.22
N LEU A 165 2.22 -7.62 18.34
CA LEU A 165 2.73 -6.27 18.56
C LEU A 165 1.57 -5.27 18.74
N PRO A 166 1.63 -4.39 19.75
CA PRO A 166 0.79 -3.21 19.81
C PRO A 166 1.27 -2.15 18.82
N TRP A 167 0.72 -0.94 18.89
CA TRP A 167 1.47 0.23 18.44
C TRP A 167 2.63 0.47 19.42
N MET A 168 3.82 0.74 18.89
CA MET A 168 5.07 0.73 19.65
C MET A 168 5.90 1.97 19.38
N THR A 169 6.62 2.43 20.40
CA THR A 169 7.77 3.34 20.22
C THR A 169 8.96 2.54 19.68
N THR A 170 9.55 2.98 18.57
CA THR A 170 10.61 2.24 17.85
C THR A 170 11.92 3.04 17.71
N SER A 171 11.95 4.28 18.21
CA SER A 171 13.15 5.12 18.21
C SER A 171 14.24 4.65 19.17
N GLU A 172 13.86 3.89 20.20
CA GLU A 172 14.78 3.34 21.18
C GLU A 172 15.20 1.92 20.79
N ARG A 173 16.30 1.44 21.39
CA ARG A 173 16.78 0.08 21.13
C ARG A 173 15.79 -0.99 21.60
N GLN A 174 15.16 -0.76 22.76
CA GLN A 174 14.13 -1.62 23.32
C GLN A 174 12.76 -1.05 22.97
N LEU A 175 11.85 -1.92 22.54
CA LEU A 175 10.49 -1.50 22.21
C LEU A 175 9.64 -1.38 23.47
N SER A 176 8.76 -0.39 23.45
CA SER A 176 7.68 -0.21 24.41
C SER A 176 6.39 0.05 23.65
N PRO A 177 5.22 -0.37 24.16
CA PRO A 177 3.96 0.11 23.62
C PRO A 177 3.92 1.63 23.71
N THR A 178 3.27 2.30 22.75
CA THR A 178 2.95 3.72 22.96
C THR A 178 2.02 3.86 24.17
N TRP A 179 1.99 5.04 24.79
CA TRP A 179 1.29 5.26 26.06
C TRP A 179 -0.20 4.86 25.99
N ASP A 180 -0.83 5.07 24.84
CA ASP A 180 -2.22 4.75 24.55
C ASP A 180 -2.44 3.27 24.23
N TRP A 181 -1.40 2.50 23.92
CA TRP A 181 -1.47 1.07 23.59
C TRP A 181 -0.87 0.14 24.67
N VAL A 182 -0.55 0.68 25.84
CA VAL A 182 -0.23 -0.13 27.02
C VAL A 182 -1.40 -1.09 27.32
N ASN A 183 -1.10 -2.39 27.44
CA ASN A 183 -2.08 -3.46 27.63
C ASN A 183 -3.17 -3.58 26.53
N ARG A 184 -2.95 -3.05 25.33
CA ARG A 184 -3.89 -3.11 24.20
C ARG A 184 -3.20 -3.65 22.96
N VAL A 185 -3.83 -4.56 22.23
CA VAL A 185 -3.24 -5.14 21.01
C VAL A 185 -4.28 -5.25 19.89
N PRO A 186 -4.01 -4.74 18.69
CA PRO A 186 -4.93 -4.81 17.56
C PRO A 186 -4.77 -6.11 16.78
N ALA A 187 -5.87 -6.77 16.46
CA ALA A 187 -5.85 -7.99 15.64
C ALA A 187 -5.63 -7.69 14.15
N LEU A 188 -6.12 -6.55 13.66
CA LEU A 188 -6.04 -6.15 12.24
C LEU A 188 -4.57 -6.03 11.79
N ASP A 189 -3.80 -5.14 12.43
CA ASP A 189 -2.39 -4.91 12.09
C ASP A 189 -1.55 -6.20 12.23
N ASN A 190 -1.87 -7.04 13.21
CA ASN A 190 -1.18 -8.31 13.39
C ASN A 190 -1.58 -9.36 12.35
N GLY A 191 -2.78 -9.27 11.78
CA GLY A 191 -3.23 -10.08 10.64
C GLY A 191 -2.36 -9.84 9.41
N GLU A 192 -2.06 -8.58 9.11
CA GLU A 192 -1.13 -8.18 8.05
C GLU A 192 0.29 -8.71 8.35
N LEU A 193 0.79 -8.48 9.57
CA LEU A 193 2.13 -8.90 9.93
C LEU A 193 2.37 -10.42 9.79
N VAL A 194 1.43 -11.26 10.26
CA VAL A 194 1.65 -12.71 10.25
C VAL A 194 1.72 -13.28 8.84
N TRP A 195 0.95 -12.75 7.89
CA TRP A 195 0.98 -13.21 6.49
C TRP A 195 2.18 -12.65 5.72
N ALA A 196 2.61 -11.42 6.00
CA ALA A 196 3.87 -10.89 5.48
C ALA A 196 5.07 -11.72 5.95
N VAL A 197 5.13 -12.10 7.23
CA VAL A 197 6.17 -13.01 7.76
C VAL A 197 6.08 -14.40 7.10
N TYR A 198 4.87 -14.93 6.92
CA TYR A 198 4.66 -16.20 6.22
C TYR A 198 5.21 -16.17 4.79
N ALA A 199 5.01 -15.05 4.07
CA ALA A 199 5.60 -14.83 2.75
C ALA A 199 7.13 -14.77 2.78
N TYR A 200 7.71 -14.03 3.73
CA TYR A 200 9.17 -13.94 3.89
C TYR A 200 9.79 -15.32 4.14
N ILE A 201 9.19 -16.11 5.04
CA ILE A 201 9.64 -17.49 5.32
C ILE A 201 9.61 -18.31 4.02
N SER A 202 8.50 -18.27 3.28
CA SER A 202 8.38 -18.99 2.00
C SER A 202 9.47 -18.60 1.00
N ALA A 203 9.76 -17.31 0.86
CA ALA A 203 10.81 -16.83 -0.04
C ALA A 203 12.21 -17.26 0.40
N ALA A 204 12.48 -17.17 1.70
CA ALA A 204 13.78 -17.44 2.31
C ALA A 204 14.12 -18.94 2.34
N GLU A 205 13.15 -19.81 2.60
CA GLU A 205 13.32 -21.28 2.61
C GLU A 205 13.78 -21.82 1.26
N GLN A 206 13.35 -21.19 0.15
CA GLN A 206 13.70 -21.60 -1.21
C GLN A 206 15.12 -21.21 -1.62
N ARG A 207 15.91 -20.57 -0.73
CA ARG A 207 17.27 -20.10 -1.07
C ARG A 207 18.33 -21.14 -0.73
N GLN A 208 19.42 -21.12 -1.50
CA GLN A 208 20.60 -21.95 -1.25
C GLN A 208 21.51 -21.37 -0.15
N ASP A 209 21.41 -20.06 0.12
CA ASP A 209 22.20 -19.36 1.14
C ASP A 209 21.77 -19.78 2.55
N GLN A 210 22.70 -20.38 3.29
CA GLN A 210 22.43 -20.90 4.63
C GLN A 210 22.02 -19.78 5.61
N SER A 211 22.61 -18.60 5.53
CA SER A 211 22.30 -17.49 6.44
C SER A 211 20.86 -17.00 6.27
N ILE A 212 20.35 -17.00 5.04
CA ILE A 212 18.96 -16.65 4.72
C ILE A 212 18.01 -17.74 5.23
N ARG A 213 18.35 -19.02 5.03
CA ARG A 213 17.57 -20.13 5.60
C ARG A 213 17.54 -20.12 7.13
N ASP A 214 18.63 -19.72 7.78
CA ASP A 214 18.70 -19.59 9.23
C ASP A 214 17.76 -18.48 9.72
N SER A 215 17.73 -17.35 9.01
CA SER A 215 16.75 -16.28 9.24
C SER A 215 15.31 -16.80 9.12
N ALA A 216 15.01 -17.58 8.07
CA ALA A 216 13.69 -18.18 7.88
C ALA A 216 13.26 -19.06 9.06
N ARG A 217 14.17 -19.91 9.57
CA ARG A 217 13.88 -20.76 10.74
C ARG A 217 13.61 -19.95 12.00
N GLY A 218 14.35 -18.86 12.22
CA GLY A 218 14.09 -17.94 13.34
C GLY A 218 12.70 -17.32 13.27
N TRP A 219 12.30 -16.84 12.09
CA TRP A 219 10.96 -16.28 11.87
C TRP A 219 9.85 -17.33 11.95
N GLN A 220 10.12 -18.55 11.48
CA GLN A 220 9.20 -19.68 11.62
C GLN A 220 8.94 -20.01 13.10
N ASN A 221 9.97 -19.99 13.95
CA ASN A 221 9.80 -20.17 15.40
C ASN A 221 8.93 -19.08 16.04
N TRP A 222 9.13 -17.81 15.66
CA TRP A 222 8.26 -16.72 16.12
C TRP A 222 6.81 -16.91 15.64
N LEU A 223 6.64 -17.26 14.36
CA LEU A 223 5.33 -17.48 13.77
C LEU A 223 4.60 -18.65 14.45
N ASP A 224 5.31 -19.73 14.76
CA ASP A 224 4.75 -20.88 15.45
C ASP A 224 4.34 -20.55 16.88
N TYR A 225 5.08 -19.67 17.57
CA TYR A 225 4.67 -19.17 18.88
C TYR A 225 3.35 -18.38 18.82
N VAL A 226 3.20 -17.44 17.88
CA VAL A 226 1.96 -16.64 17.78
C VAL A 226 0.74 -17.48 17.41
N LYS A 227 0.91 -18.59 16.66
CA LYS A 227 -0.19 -19.56 16.43
C LYS A 227 -0.73 -20.13 17.76
N THR A 228 0.12 -20.36 18.75
CA THR A 228 -0.29 -20.94 20.04
C THR A 228 -1.02 -19.99 20.97
N THR A 229 -0.91 -18.67 20.74
CA THR A 229 -1.48 -17.63 21.60
C THR A 229 -2.66 -16.91 20.96
N ALA A 230 -2.82 -16.97 19.63
CA ALA A 230 -3.82 -16.24 18.87
C ALA A 230 -5.25 -16.37 19.41
N VAL A 231 -5.72 -17.60 19.66
CA VAL A 231 -7.06 -17.85 20.20
C VAL A 231 -7.23 -17.27 21.60
N THR A 232 -6.27 -17.51 22.49
CA THR A 232 -6.28 -16.97 23.86
C THR A 232 -6.38 -15.44 23.87
N VAL A 233 -5.59 -14.78 23.02
CA VAL A 233 -5.51 -13.32 22.99
C VAL A 233 -6.76 -12.72 22.33
N PHE A 234 -7.24 -13.25 21.20
CA PHE A 234 -8.21 -12.52 20.35
C PHE A 234 -9.58 -13.17 20.19
N TYR A 235 -9.72 -14.48 20.40
CA TYR A 235 -11.01 -15.16 20.16
C TYR A 235 -11.86 -15.16 21.43
N ARG A 236 -13.17 -14.91 21.29
CA ARG A 236 -14.14 -14.91 22.40
C ARG A 236 -15.26 -15.94 22.25
N GLY A 237 -15.16 -16.83 21.27
CA GLY A 237 -16.22 -17.80 20.96
C GLY A 237 -17.35 -17.19 20.13
N GLY A 238 -18.19 -18.05 19.57
CA GLY A 238 -19.35 -17.63 18.76
C GLY A 238 -18.95 -16.81 17.52
N GLY A 239 -17.77 -17.07 16.95
CA GLY A 239 -17.25 -16.34 15.79
C GLY A 239 -16.65 -14.96 16.10
N HIS A 240 -16.72 -14.47 17.34
CA HIS A 240 -16.24 -13.13 17.67
C HIS A 240 -14.72 -13.08 17.86
N VAL A 241 -14.08 -12.27 17.04
CA VAL A 241 -12.64 -11.94 17.10
C VAL A 241 -12.51 -10.48 17.50
N CYS A 242 -11.84 -10.18 18.60
CA CYS A 242 -11.67 -8.79 19.04
C CYS A 242 -10.90 -7.97 17.99
N ALA A 243 -11.42 -6.79 17.62
CA ALA A 243 -10.65 -5.85 16.82
C ALA A 243 -9.43 -5.34 17.61
N VAL A 244 -9.66 -4.99 18.88
CA VAL A 244 -8.62 -4.70 19.88
C VAL A 244 -8.88 -5.54 21.13
N THR A 245 -7.83 -6.21 21.62
CA THR A 245 -7.87 -6.92 22.90
C THR A 245 -7.24 -6.05 23.99
N LYS A 246 -7.95 -5.90 25.12
CA LYS A 246 -7.37 -5.46 26.40
C LYS A 246 -6.86 -6.67 27.18
N MET A 247 -5.67 -6.55 27.75
CA MET A 247 -5.12 -7.51 28.69
C MET A 247 -5.00 -6.93 30.10
N ASN A 248 -4.98 -7.76 31.12
CA ASN A 248 -4.86 -7.28 32.51
C ASN A 248 -3.48 -6.64 32.76
N ASN A 249 -2.41 -7.27 32.27
CA ASN A 249 -1.05 -6.78 32.44
C ASN A 249 -0.11 -7.40 31.39
N GLN A 250 0.50 -6.57 30.55
CA GLN A 250 1.40 -6.98 29.49
C GLN A 250 2.68 -7.67 29.97
N THR A 251 3.08 -7.51 31.24
CA THR A 251 4.26 -8.18 31.79
C THR A 251 3.98 -9.61 32.27
N LEU A 252 2.71 -10.01 32.35
CA LEU A 252 2.32 -11.37 32.74
C LEU A 252 2.17 -12.26 31.49
N PRO A 253 2.75 -13.47 31.46
CA PRO A 253 2.57 -14.39 30.34
C PRO A 253 1.11 -14.76 30.08
N PRO A 254 0.74 -15.21 28.87
CA PRO A 254 -0.67 -15.45 28.51
C PRO A 254 -1.37 -16.50 29.38
N LYS A 255 -0.62 -17.46 29.92
CA LYS A 255 -1.13 -18.54 30.78
C LYS A 255 -1.02 -18.24 32.28
N HIS A 256 -0.58 -17.03 32.67
CA HIS A 256 -0.45 -16.68 34.07
C HIS A 256 -1.83 -16.55 34.74
N ALA A 257 -2.00 -17.03 35.98
CA ALA A 257 -3.31 -17.10 36.64
C ALA A 257 -4.02 -15.74 36.84
N LYS A 258 -3.24 -14.65 36.91
CA LYS A 258 -3.77 -13.26 36.98
C LYS A 258 -3.94 -12.58 35.61
N GLN A 259 -3.57 -13.27 34.54
CA GLN A 259 -3.75 -12.74 33.19
C GLN A 259 -5.21 -12.94 32.76
N GLY A 260 -5.71 -12.00 31.98
CA GLY A 260 -7.05 -12.04 31.41
C GLY A 260 -7.07 -11.21 30.12
N TYR A 261 -7.94 -11.60 29.20
CA TYR A 261 -8.09 -10.96 27.91
C TYR A 261 -9.56 -10.70 27.63
N GLN A 262 -9.89 -9.50 27.18
CA GLN A 262 -11.25 -9.10 26.80
C GLN A 262 -11.23 -8.22 25.56
N CYS A 263 -12.32 -8.21 24.78
CA CYS A 263 -12.40 -7.24 23.68
C CYS A 263 -12.56 -5.82 24.24
N GLU A 264 -11.99 -4.85 23.55
CA GLU A 264 -12.30 -3.45 23.79
C GLU A 264 -13.65 -3.10 23.15
N GLY A 265 -14.67 -2.98 23.99
CA GLY A 265 -16.03 -2.71 23.53
C GLY A 265 -16.61 -3.88 22.73
N THR A 266 -17.50 -3.58 21.79
CA THR A 266 -18.21 -4.54 20.94
C THR A 266 -17.74 -4.52 19.49
N ASN A 267 -16.50 -4.04 19.25
CA ASN A 267 -15.92 -4.01 17.92
C ASN A 267 -15.18 -5.32 17.63
N TYR A 268 -15.59 -5.99 16.55
CA TYR A 268 -15.05 -7.27 16.13
C TYR A 268 -14.45 -7.17 14.72
N LEU A 269 -13.57 -8.11 14.36
CA LEU A 269 -13.10 -8.29 12.98
C LEU A 269 -14.11 -9.11 12.16
N ASP A 270 -15.27 -8.51 11.91
CA ASP A 270 -16.43 -9.15 11.29
C ASP A 270 -16.75 -8.62 9.87
N ASP A 271 -15.91 -7.76 9.30
CA ASP A 271 -16.05 -7.20 7.95
C ASP A 271 -15.06 -7.80 6.93
N PRO A 272 -15.23 -7.59 5.61
CA PRO A 272 -14.38 -8.19 4.60
C PRO A 272 -13.12 -7.35 4.31
N TYR A 273 -12.70 -6.43 5.16
CA TYR A 273 -11.53 -5.58 4.87
C TYR A 273 -10.23 -6.23 5.37
N GLU A 274 -9.27 -5.46 5.86
CA GLU A 274 -7.93 -5.93 6.25
C GLU A 274 -7.98 -6.96 7.38
N GLY A 275 -8.90 -6.78 8.33
CA GLY A 275 -9.09 -7.67 9.48
C GLY A 275 -9.40 -9.13 9.12
N GLU A 276 -9.91 -9.38 7.90
CA GLU A 276 -10.16 -10.74 7.42
C GLU A 276 -8.88 -11.59 7.31
N LEU A 277 -7.70 -10.95 7.19
CA LEU A 277 -6.41 -11.63 7.28
C LEU A 277 -6.25 -12.38 8.61
N PHE A 278 -6.65 -11.76 9.72
CA PHE A 278 -6.56 -12.40 11.03
C PHE A 278 -7.64 -13.49 11.20
N THR A 279 -8.83 -13.32 10.61
CA THR A 279 -9.85 -14.39 10.55
C THR A 279 -9.29 -15.63 9.85
N HIS A 280 -8.64 -15.48 8.70
CA HIS A 280 -7.99 -16.59 8.00
C HIS A 280 -6.87 -17.23 8.83
N PHE A 281 -6.09 -16.43 9.56
CA PHE A 281 -5.03 -16.93 10.44
C PHE A 281 -5.60 -17.82 11.56
N LEU A 282 -6.66 -17.38 12.24
CA LEU A 282 -7.35 -18.18 13.26
C LEU A 282 -7.97 -19.45 12.68
N ASN A 283 -8.63 -19.35 11.52
CA ASN A 283 -9.22 -20.51 10.84
C ASN A 283 -8.16 -21.56 10.47
N ALA A 284 -7.00 -21.13 9.98
CA ALA A 284 -5.92 -22.01 9.55
C ALA A 284 -5.14 -22.61 10.74
N PHE A 285 -4.79 -21.78 11.73
CA PHE A 285 -3.78 -22.13 12.75
C PHE A 285 -4.24 -22.04 14.20
N GLY A 286 -5.42 -21.48 14.48
CA GLY A 286 -5.90 -21.27 15.85
C GLY A 286 -6.27 -22.55 16.61
N GLY A 287 -6.30 -23.72 15.95
CA GLY A 287 -6.75 -24.96 16.59
C GLY A 287 -8.24 -24.97 16.95
N LEU A 288 -9.03 -24.11 16.30
CA LEU A 288 -10.47 -23.99 16.51
C LEU A 288 -11.22 -25.26 16.10
N SER A 289 -12.33 -25.52 16.78
CA SER A 289 -13.26 -26.58 16.41
C SER A 289 -13.88 -26.31 15.03
N ARG A 290 -14.45 -27.33 14.38
CA ARG A 290 -15.14 -27.14 13.09
C ARG A 290 -16.30 -26.15 13.22
N GLU A 291 -17.05 -26.24 14.31
CA GLU A 291 -18.16 -25.33 14.62
C GLU A 291 -17.68 -23.88 14.77
N ASP A 292 -16.61 -23.64 15.52
CA ASP A 292 -16.04 -22.30 15.67
C ASP A 292 -15.53 -21.75 14.34
N LYS A 293 -14.89 -22.59 13.50
CA LYS A 293 -14.44 -22.19 12.16
C LYS A 293 -15.62 -21.81 11.27
N ASP A 294 -16.68 -22.60 11.24
CA ASP A 294 -17.89 -22.29 10.46
C ASP A 294 -18.55 -20.99 10.98
N THR A 295 -18.58 -20.81 12.30
CA THR A 295 -19.14 -19.61 12.95
C THR A 295 -18.34 -18.35 12.67
N LEU A 296 -16.99 -18.42 12.57
CA LEU A 296 -16.14 -17.28 12.17
C LEU A 296 -16.62 -16.66 10.85
N TRP A 297 -17.00 -17.50 9.88
CA TRP A 297 -17.45 -17.03 8.58
C TRP A 297 -18.92 -16.61 8.61
N GLU A 298 -19.76 -17.30 9.39
CA GLU A 298 -21.18 -16.97 9.52
C GLU A 298 -21.41 -15.55 10.04
N VAL A 299 -20.72 -15.14 11.10
CA VAL A 299 -20.90 -13.79 11.68
C VAL A 299 -20.43 -12.68 10.73
N LYS A 300 -19.52 -12.99 9.80
CA LYS A 300 -19.00 -12.03 8.82
C LYS A 300 -19.95 -11.77 7.65
N ARG A 301 -20.82 -12.73 7.32
CA ARG A 301 -21.68 -12.67 6.12
C ARG A 301 -22.53 -11.41 6.05
N ALA A 302 -23.00 -10.91 7.19
CA ALA A 302 -23.84 -9.72 7.25
C ALA A 302 -23.15 -8.45 6.72
N LYS A 303 -21.82 -8.39 6.77
CA LYS A 303 -21.02 -7.25 6.30
C LYS A 303 -20.40 -7.47 4.91
N LEU A 304 -20.51 -8.66 4.33
CA LEU A 304 -20.16 -8.91 2.93
C LEU A 304 -21.37 -8.54 2.06
N VAL A 305 -21.42 -7.31 1.57
CA VAL A 305 -22.59 -6.74 0.90
C VAL A 305 -22.29 -6.40 -0.56
N SER A 306 -23.21 -6.76 -1.46
CA SER A 306 -23.17 -6.34 -2.86
C SER A 306 -23.92 -5.03 -3.05
N VAL A 307 -23.26 -4.02 -3.63
CA VAL A 307 -23.85 -2.74 -4.01
C VAL A 307 -23.50 -2.38 -5.45
N GLU A 308 -24.24 -1.41 -6.02
CA GLU A 308 -24.01 -0.93 -7.39
C GLU A 308 -23.53 0.52 -7.37
N TYR A 309 -22.38 0.77 -7.97
CA TYR A 309 -21.95 2.12 -8.32
C TYR A 309 -22.70 2.57 -9.58
N ASN A 310 -23.38 3.72 -9.50
CA ASN A 310 -24.07 4.32 -10.64
C ASN A 310 -24.09 5.84 -10.50
N MET A 311 -23.20 6.54 -11.22
CA MET A 311 -23.07 8.00 -11.14
C MET A 311 -22.52 8.58 -12.43
N GLY A 312 -23.03 9.75 -12.85
CA GLY A 312 -22.47 10.50 -13.98
C GLY A 312 -22.53 9.77 -15.32
N GLY A 313 -23.48 8.86 -15.51
CA GLY A 313 -23.57 8.01 -16.72
C GLY A 313 -22.62 6.80 -16.72
N VAL A 314 -21.87 6.58 -15.63
CA VAL A 314 -21.05 5.39 -15.44
C VAL A 314 -21.76 4.43 -14.49
N GLY A 315 -22.03 3.23 -14.97
CA GLY A 315 -22.66 2.15 -14.22
C GLY A 315 -23.95 1.62 -14.86
N PRO A 316 -24.63 0.67 -14.21
CA PRO A 316 -24.29 0.11 -12.89
C PRO A 316 -23.01 -0.76 -12.93
N ILE A 317 -22.14 -0.60 -11.93
CA ILE A 317 -20.98 -1.48 -11.67
C ILE A 317 -21.19 -2.17 -10.32
N THR A 318 -21.24 -3.51 -10.31
CA THR A 318 -21.38 -4.28 -9.07
C THR A 318 -20.05 -4.36 -8.33
N VAL A 319 -20.04 -4.01 -7.03
CA VAL A 319 -18.86 -4.00 -6.17
C VAL A 319 -19.17 -4.56 -4.77
N GLU A 320 -18.13 -4.96 -4.04
CA GLU A 320 -18.18 -5.17 -2.59
C GLU A 320 -18.37 -3.80 -1.91
N GLN A 321 -19.36 -3.67 -1.02
CA GLN A 321 -19.55 -2.44 -0.26
C GLN A 321 -18.32 -2.19 0.62
N GLY A 322 -17.74 -1.00 0.53
CA GLY A 322 -16.62 -0.60 1.38
C GLY A 322 -17.05 -0.08 2.75
N TYR A 323 -16.10 0.10 3.67
CA TYR A 323 -16.37 0.85 4.89
C TYR A 323 -16.57 2.32 4.53
N TRP A 324 -15.53 2.94 3.98
CA TRP A 324 -15.57 4.18 3.22
C TRP A 324 -15.37 3.95 1.71
N PHE A 325 -15.02 2.72 1.30
CA PHE A 325 -14.49 2.41 -0.04
C PHE A 325 -13.10 3.03 -0.28
N SER A 326 -12.38 3.29 0.80
CA SER A 326 -11.01 3.78 0.83
C SER A 326 -10.06 2.72 0.26
N SER A 327 -9.03 3.11 -0.50
CA SER A 327 -8.14 2.12 -1.15
C SER A 327 -7.32 1.26 -0.18
N HIS A 328 -7.26 1.59 1.13
CA HIS A 328 -6.61 0.70 2.11
C HIS A 328 -7.41 -0.58 2.39
N GLU A 329 -8.75 -0.52 2.36
CA GLU A 329 -9.66 -1.62 2.72
C GLU A 329 -9.39 -2.95 1.99
N PRO A 330 -9.05 -2.98 0.67
CA PRO A 330 -8.72 -4.22 -0.01
C PRO A 330 -7.34 -4.81 0.31
N TRP A 331 -6.57 -4.29 1.28
CA TRP A 331 -5.18 -4.68 1.57
C TRP A 331 -4.93 -6.19 1.56
N LYS A 332 -5.89 -6.97 2.07
CA LYS A 332 -5.83 -8.44 2.15
C LYS A 332 -5.42 -9.13 0.85
N VAL A 333 -5.71 -8.53 -0.31
CA VAL A 333 -5.35 -9.08 -1.64
C VAL A 333 -3.88 -8.91 -1.99
N LEU A 334 -3.13 -8.04 -1.29
CA LEU A 334 -1.68 -8.00 -1.36
C LEU A 334 -1.07 -9.25 -0.72
N GLU A 335 -1.71 -9.82 0.29
CA GLU A 335 -1.08 -10.83 1.14
C GLU A 335 -1.56 -12.25 0.85
N LEU A 336 -2.86 -12.44 0.65
CA LEU A 336 -3.47 -13.74 0.37
C LEU A 336 -3.89 -13.86 -1.09
N PRO A 337 -3.92 -15.08 -1.66
CA PRO A 337 -4.18 -15.29 -3.08
C PRO A 337 -5.68 -15.21 -3.43
N TYR A 338 -6.37 -14.15 -3.01
CA TYR A 338 -7.80 -13.91 -3.26
C TYR A 338 -8.14 -13.96 -4.76
N TYR A 339 -7.25 -13.44 -5.61
CA TYR A 339 -7.44 -13.41 -7.06
C TYR A 339 -7.28 -14.77 -7.76
N ASP A 340 -6.95 -15.84 -7.04
CA ASP A 340 -7.10 -17.21 -7.54
C ASP A 340 -8.57 -17.63 -7.65
N VAL A 341 -9.47 -16.91 -6.97
CA VAL A 341 -10.91 -17.05 -7.12
C VAL A 341 -11.39 -16.05 -8.17
N ASP A 342 -11.76 -16.57 -9.34
CA ASP A 342 -12.14 -15.76 -10.51
C ASP A 342 -13.22 -14.72 -10.20
N LEU A 343 -14.25 -15.12 -9.42
CA LEU A 343 -15.31 -14.21 -8.97
C LEU A 343 -14.76 -13.02 -8.18
N VAL A 344 -13.84 -13.25 -7.24
CA VAL A 344 -13.23 -12.19 -6.43
C VAL A 344 -12.37 -11.28 -7.31
N ARG A 345 -11.57 -11.87 -8.21
CA ARG A 345 -10.75 -11.11 -9.17
C ARG A 345 -11.62 -10.18 -10.04
N ARG A 346 -12.74 -10.68 -10.56
CA ARG A 346 -13.70 -9.89 -11.36
C ARG A 346 -14.35 -8.78 -10.54
N LEU A 347 -14.80 -9.09 -9.34
CA LEU A 347 -15.42 -8.13 -8.41
C LEU A 347 -14.46 -6.99 -8.01
N TYR A 348 -13.21 -7.31 -7.71
CA TYR A 348 -12.20 -6.31 -7.36
C TYR A 348 -11.74 -5.52 -8.60
N HIS A 349 -11.77 -6.12 -9.79
CA HIS A 349 -11.56 -5.35 -11.02
C HIS A 349 -12.68 -4.34 -11.26
N ASN A 350 -13.93 -4.70 -10.93
CA ASN A 350 -15.06 -3.78 -10.92
C ASN A 350 -14.89 -2.64 -9.89
N ALA A 351 -14.36 -2.94 -8.70
CA ALA A 351 -14.04 -1.91 -7.71
C ALA A 351 -13.13 -0.83 -8.29
N GLU A 352 -12.16 -1.21 -9.12
CA GLU A 352 -11.24 -0.27 -9.76
C GLU A 352 -11.87 0.50 -10.94
N ARG A 353 -12.88 -0.06 -11.61
CA ARG A 353 -13.73 0.70 -12.57
C ARG A 353 -14.46 1.80 -11.84
N ALA A 354 -15.15 1.44 -10.75
CA ALA A 354 -15.86 2.39 -9.93
C ALA A 354 -14.89 3.45 -9.38
N ARG A 355 -13.72 3.05 -8.84
CA ARG A 355 -12.73 3.97 -8.26
C ARG A 355 -12.21 5.00 -9.25
N THR A 356 -11.70 4.53 -10.38
CA THR A 356 -11.10 5.41 -11.40
C THR A 356 -12.16 6.29 -12.08
N CYS A 357 -13.32 5.72 -12.43
CA CYS A 357 -14.37 6.48 -13.09
C CYS A 357 -15.14 7.40 -12.15
N ASN A 358 -15.23 7.10 -10.86
CA ASN A 358 -15.76 8.02 -9.86
C ASN A 358 -15.00 9.33 -9.88
N SER A 359 -13.67 9.28 -9.76
CA SER A 359 -12.86 10.50 -9.79
C SER A 359 -13.04 11.30 -11.08
N VAL A 360 -13.21 10.65 -12.23
CA VAL A 360 -13.53 11.34 -13.49
C VAL A 360 -14.89 12.02 -13.46
N VAL A 361 -15.96 11.33 -13.07
CA VAL A 361 -17.31 11.92 -13.08
C VAL A 361 -17.50 12.99 -12.00
N THR A 362 -16.76 12.89 -10.89
CA THR A 362 -16.77 13.89 -9.81
C THR A 362 -15.69 14.97 -9.98
N LYS A 363 -14.93 14.94 -11.08
CA LYS A 363 -13.87 15.92 -11.40
C LYS A 363 -12.78 16.04 -10.33
N VAL A 364 -12.35 14.91 -9.79
CA VAL A 364 -11.29 14.81 -8.78
C VAL A 364 -9.98 14.41 -9.47
N PRO A 365 -8.88 15.17 -9.29
CA PRO A 365 -7.59 14.92 -9.96
C PRO A 365 -6.76 13.80 -9.29
N GLY A 366 -7.39 12.88 -8.58
CA GLY A 366 -6.73 11.81 -7.84
C GLY A 366 -7.70 10.78 -7.29
N LEU A 367 -7.18 9.86 -6.47
CA LEU A 367 -7.96 8.81 -5.83
C LEU A 367 -7.92 8.96 -4.31
N PHE A 368 -8.97 8.48 -3.64
CA PHE A 368 -9.17 8.61 -2.21
C PHE A 368 -8.70 7.37 -1.44
N ALA A 369 -8.06 7.63 -0.30
CA ALA A 369 -7.79 6.63 0.71
C ALA A 369 -7.50 7.32 2.06
N SER A 370 -7.57 6.57 3.16
CA SER A 370 -7.38 7.06 4.53
C SER A 370 -5.95 7.60 4.68
N VAL A 371 -5.76 8.85 5.08
CA VAL A 371 -4.45 9.49 4.94
C VAL A 371 -4.24 10.63 5.93
N ASN A 372 -2.98 10.97 6.23
CA ASN A 372 -2.69 12.18 6.98
C ASN A 372 -3.16 13.43 6.20
N ASN A 373 -3.71 14.39 6.93
CA ASN A 373 -4.13 15.66 6.39
C ASN A 373 -2.90 16.56 6.13
N SER A 374 -3.16 17.76 5.62
CA SER A 374 -2.17 18.75 5.23
C SER A 374 -1.28 19.19 6.40
N THR A 375 -0.09 19.67 6.09
CA THR A 375 0.78 20.36 7.04
C THR A 375 0.33 21.82 7.16
N ASP A 376 0.22 22.35 8.38
CA ASP A 376 0.13 23.79 8.61
C ASP A 376 1.51 24.42 8.37
N PRO A 377 1.68 25.27 7.34
CA PRO A 377 2.98 25.86 7.02
C PRO A 377 3.55 26.76 8.13
N ASN A 378 2.72 27.24 9.06
CA ASN A 378 3.17 28.12 10.15
C ASN A 378 3.76 27.34 11.32
N THR A 379 3.32 26.11 11.54
CA THR A 379 3.76 25.26 12.67
C THR A 379 4.63 24.10 12.22
N ASP A 380 4.62 23.75 10.92
CA ASP A 380 5.24 22.54 10.36
C ASP A 380 4.60 21.25 10.94
N GLU A 381 3.38 21.34 11.48
CA GLU A 381 2.63 20.22 12.07
C GLU A 381 1.55 19.69 11.12
N ILE A 382 1.25 18.39 11.22
CA ILE A 382 0.15 17.74 10.50
C ILE A 382 -1.16 18.06 11.20
N ILE A 383 -2.13 18.64 10.49
CA ILE A 383 -3.37 19.16 11.11
C ILE A 383 -4.36 18.06 11.54
N GLY A 384 -4.13 16.80 11.15
CA GLY A 384 -4.94 15.67 11.55
C GLY A 384 -4.77 14.44 10.65
N TYR A 385 -5.60 13.43 10.86
CA TYR A 385 -5.69 12.23 10.03
C TYR A 385 -7.11 12.08 9.49
N ILE A 386 -7.24 11.91 8.17
CA ILE A 386 -8.51 11.72 7.48
C ILE A 386 -8.73 10.23 7.30
N SER A 387 -9.45 9.60 8.23
CA SER A 387 -9.95 8.24 8.03
C SER A 387 -11.05 8.16 6.95
N PRO A 388 -12.05 9.06 6.91
CA PRO A 388 -13.23 8.85 6.08
C PRO A 388 -13.06 9.39 4.65
N ALA A 389 -12.13 8.84 3.87
CA ALA A 389 -11.88 9.25 2.49
C ALA A 389 -12.05 8.08 1.49
N GLY A 390 -13.14 8.08 0.73
CA GLY A 390 -13.47 7.03 -0.25
C GLY A 390 -14.62 7.41 -1.18
N ILE A 391 -15.59 6.52 -1.38
CA ILE A 391 -16.72 6.70 -2.31
C ILE A 391 -18.06 6.47 -1.58
N PRO A 392 -18.78 7.52 -1.15
CA PRO A 392 -19.97 7.39 -0.30
C PRO A 392 -21.10 6.54 -0.90
N SER A 393 -21.30 6.57 -2.21
CA SER A 393 -22.41 5.87 -2.87
C SER A 393 -22.33 4.35 -2.69
N ILE A 394 -21.12 3.81 -2.56
CA ILE A 394 -20.80 2.37 -2.42
C ILE A 394 -20.10 2.02 -1.10
N ALA A 395 -20.14 2.94 -0.14
CA ALA A 395 -19.63 2.75 1.21
C ALA A 395 -20.76 2.44 2.21
N SER A 396 -20.43 1.87 3.36
CA SER A 396 -21.36 1.78 4.50
C SER A 396 -21.39 3.10 5.28
N GLN A 397 -20.24 3.74 5.46
CA GLN A 397 -20.10 5.07 6.05
C GLN A 397 -20.24 6.16 4.98
N LYS A 398 -21.29 6.96 5.10
CA LYS A 398 -21.69 7.97 4.09
C LYS A 398 -21.04 9.34 4.31
N GLU A 399 -20.73 9.68 5.56
CA GLU A 399 -20.03 10.91 5.92
C GLU A 399 -18.55 10.75 5.63
N GLN A 400 -18.04 11.55 4.70
CA GLN A 400 -16.69 11.44 4.16
C GLN A 400 -16.10 12.81 3.80
N GLU A 401 -14.77 12.89 3.81
CA GLU A 401 -13.96 14.06 3.44
C GLU A 401 -13.28 13.77 2.09
N HIS A 402 -13.51 14.65 1.12
CA HIS A 402 -13.09 14.47 -0.29
C HIS A 402 -12.21 15.62 -0.80
N ASP A 403 -11.65 16.42 0.11
CA ASP A 403 -10.79 17.54 -0.25
C ASP A 403 -9.30 17.16 -0.29
N VAL A 404 -8.92 15.95 0.13
CA VAL A 404 -7.56 15.40 0.08
C VAL A 404 -7.51 14.10 -0.72
N ILE A 405 -6.50 13.98 -1.58
CA ILE A 405 -6.19 12.80 -2.41
C ILE A 405 -4.75 12.35 -2.13
N THR A 406 -4.46 11.08 -2.42
CA THR A 406 -3.16 10.49 -2.08
C THR A 406 -2.65 9.52 -3.15
N PRO A 407 -1.33 9.57 -3.48
CA PRO A 407 -0.75 8.69 -4.49
C PRO A 407 -1.01 7.20 -4.24
N TYR A 408 -1.06 6.74 -2.98
CA TYR A 408 -1.30 5.33 -2.70
C TYR A 408 -2.73 4.87 -3.01
N GLY A 409 -3.68 5.78 -3.22
CA GLY A 409 -5.05 5.45 -3.62
C GLY A 409 -5.12 4.59 -4.89
N VAL A 410 -4.05 4.53 -5.68
CA VAL A 410 -3.92 3.77 -6.94
C VAL A 410 -3.48 2.32 -6.78
N TRP A 411 -2.98 1.91 -5.61
CA TRP A 411 -2.33 0.61 -5.49
C TRP A 411 -3.24 -0.57 -5.90
N PRO A 412 -4.56 -0.57 -5.60
CA PRO A 412 -5.41 -1.67 -6.03
C PRO A 412 -5.59 -1.66 -7.56
N THR A 413 -5.67 -0.48 -8.17
CA THR A 413 -5.74 -0.32 -9.63
C THR A 413 -4.48 -0.89 -10.29
N MET A 414 -3.30 -0.67 -9.71
CA MET A 414 -2.03 -1.17 -10.23
C MET A 414 -1.93 -2.70 -10.28
N LEU A 415 -2.69 -3.42 -9.44
CA LEU A 415 -2.74 -4.89 -9.48
C LEU A 415 -3.49 -5.42 -10.70
N PHE A 416 -4.41 -4.64 -11.28
CA PHE A 416 -5.17 -5.01 -12.48
C PHE A 416 -4.60 -4.39 -13.75
N ASP A 417 -4.32 -3.09 -13.72
CA ASP A 417 -3.72 -2.35 -14.82
C ASP A 417 -2.70 -1.35 -14.30
N LYS A 418 -1.43 -1.75 -14.39
CA LYS A 418 -0.30 -0.94 -13.97
C LYS A 418 -0.19 0.38 -14.75
N ALA A 419 -0.54 0.41 -16.03
CA ALA A 419 -0.41 1.62 -16.84
C ALA A 419 -1.42 2.67 -16.39
N VAL A 420 -2.69 2.26 -16.19
CA VAL A 420 -3.74 3.15 -15.66
C VAL A 420 -3.40 3.60 -14.23
N GLY A 421 -2.99 2.68 -13.36
CA GLY A 421 -2.61 3.01 -11.99
C GLY A 421 -1.44 4.01 -11.92
N LEU A 422 -0.40 3.83 -12.75
CA LEU A 422 0.73 4.78 -12.83
C LEU A 422 0.33 6.12 -13.44
N ALA A 423 -0.64 6.16 -14.36
CA ALA A 423 -1.18 7.42 -14.89
C ALA A 423 -1.87 8.25 -13.79
N TRP A 424 -2.72 7.62 -12.96
CA TRP A 424 -3.31 8.28 -11.78
C TRP A 424 -2.26 8.70 -10.75
N TRP A 425 -1.27 7.84 -10.48
CA TRP A 425 -0.19 8.16 -9.56
C TRP A 425 0.58 9.40 -10.03
N ARG A 426 0.96 9.43 -11.32
CA ARG A 426 1.62 10.58 -11.95
C ARG A 426 0.76 11.83 -11.83
N ASN A 427 -0.54 11.74 -12.08
CA ASN A 427 -1.44 12.89 -12.04
C ASN A 427 -1.48 13.59 -10.69
N MET A 428 -1.36 12.81 -9.60
CA MET A 428 -1.25 13.36 -8.24
C MET A 428 0.17 13.85 -7.95
N VAL A 429 1.20 13.10 -8.36
CA VAL A 429 2.60 13.38 -7.99
C VAL A 429 3.21 14.54 -8.78
N VAL A 430 2.71 14.85 -9.97
CA VAL A 430 3.14 16.04 -10.74
C VAL A 430 2.75 17.35 -10.06
N ALA A 431 1.76 17.33 -9.15
CA ALA A 431 1.35 18.50 -8.38
C ALA A 431 2.49 19.05 -7.52
N LYS A 432 2.42 20.33 -7.15
CA LYS A 432 3.45 21.02 -6.36
C LYS A 432 3.72 20.30 -5.05
N LYS A 433 5.00 20.19 -4.67
CA LYS A 433 5.49 19.45 -3.48
C LYS A 433 5.14 17.96 -3.41
N MET A 434 4.52 17.37 -4.44
CA MET A 434 4.13 15.96 -4.37
C MET A 434 5.24 14.95 -4.69
N GLN A 435 6.44 15.44 -4.99
CA GLN A 435 7.67 14.64 -5.07
C GLN A 435 8.78 15.29 -4.24
N ASN A 436 9.54 14.45 -3.53
CA ASN A 436 10.61 14.83 -2.62
C ASN A 436 11.80 13.85 -2.76
N LEU A 437 12.88 14.08 -1.99
CA LEU A 437 14.09 13.24 -2.04
C LEU A 437 13.87 11.77 -1.62
N TYR A 438 12.70 11.44 -1.10
CA TYR A 438 12.26 10.12 -0.64
C TYR A 438 11.11 9.56 -1.51
N GLY A 439 10.86 10.12 -2.69
CA GLY A 439 9.79 9.69 -3.61
C GLY A 439 8.55 10.58 -3.55
N SER A 440 7.37 9.97 -3.65
CA SER A 440 6.09 10.66 -3.48
C SER A 440 5.91 11.21 -2.07
N THR A 441 5.17 12.31 -1.99
CA THR A 441 4.69 12.90 -0.74
C THR A 441 3.34 12.30 -0.34
N GLU A 442 3.03 12.28 0.95
CA GLU A 442 1.86 11.64 1.56
C GLU A 442 0.53 11.94 0.86
N SER A 443 0.16 13.22 0.72
CA SER A 443 -1.14 13.62 0.17
C SER A 443 -1.16 15.09 -0.26
N THR A 444 -2.12 15.44 -1.11
CA THR A 444 -2.38 16.82 -1.53
C THR A 444 -3.86 17.12 -1.49
N ARG A 445 -4.21 18.38 -1.25
CA ARG A 445 -5.58 18.83 -1.44
C ARG A 445 -5.96 18.79 -2.92
N VAL A 446 -7.22 18.47 -3.21
CA VAL A 446 -7.76 18.47 -4.58
C VAL A 446 -7.68 19.85 -5.25
N ASP A 447 -7.71 20.91 -4.43
CA ASP A 447 -7.59 22.31 -4.87
C ASP A 447 -6.14 22.80 -5.00
N GLY A 448 -5.16 21.97 -4.67
CA GLY A 448 -3.73 22.27 -4.76
C GLY A 448 -3.20 23.31 -3.77
N LYS A 449 -4.00 23.71 -2.77
CA LYS A 449 -3.60 24.78 -1.83
C LYS A 449 -2.68 24.33 -0.71
N LEU A 450 -2.73 23.05 -0.33
CA LEU A 450 -1.88 22.47 0.72
C LEU A 450 -1.51 21.03 0.39
N VAL A 451 -0.43 20.58 1.01
CA VAL A 451 0.06 19.20 0.97
C VAL A 451 0.33 18.70 2.38
N SER A 452 0.30 17.39 2.58
CA SER A 452 0.86 16.77 3.76
C SER A 452 2.36 16.56 3.54
N ALA A 453 3.21 17.43 4.08
CA ALA A 453 4.67 17.35 3.98
C ALA A 453 5.21 16.20 4.87
N LEU A 454 4.87 14.98 4.50
CA LEU A 454 5.09 13.75 5.25
C LEU A 454 5.39 12.61 4.28
N VAL A 455 6.09 11.59 4.77
CA VAL A 455 6.27 10.30 4.10
C VAL A 455 6.03 9.17 5.09
N THR A 456 5.09 8.27 4.80
CA THR A 456 4.75 7.10 5.64
C THR A 456 4.89 5.79 4.87
N TRP A 457 4.93 4.65 5.57
CA TRP A 457 4.86 3.34 4.90
C TRP A 457 3.54 3.17 4.14
N ASP A 458 2.41 3.52 4.77
CA ASP A 458 1.07 3.35 4.24
C ASP A 458 0.88 4.11 2.91
N SER A 459 1.29 5.38 2.85
CA SER A 459 1.09 6.22 1.65
C SER A 459 2.12 5.98 0.53
N LYS A 460 3.13 5.13 0.76
CA LYS A 460 4.24 4.94 -0.18
C LYS A 460 4.45 3.49 -0.53
N ILE A 461 4.74 2.69 0.47
CA ILE A 461 5.21 1.32 0.29
C ILE A 461 4.08 0.36 -0.05
N THR A 462 2.83 0.70 0.28
CA THR A 462 1.66 -0.03 -0.26
C THR A 462 1.66 -0.03 -1.79
N THR A 463 1.94 1.12 -2.42
CA THR A 463 2.11 1.26 -3.88
C THR A 463 3.28 0.42 -4.39
N VAL A 464 4.42 0.46 -3.70
CA VAL A 464 5.62 -0.32 -4.06
C VAL A 464 5.32 -1.82 -4.02
N VAL A 465 4.68 -2.31 -2.95
CA VAL A 465 4.32 -3.72 -2.81
C VAL A 465 3.32 -4.14 -3.90
N ALA A 466 2.36 -3.28 -4.27
CA ALA A 466 1.48 -3.54 -5.41
C ALA A 466 2.25 -3.64 -6.74
N LEU A 467 3.23 -2.78 -6.99
CA LEU A 467 4.10 -2.87 -8.19
C LEU A 467 4.97 -4.14 -8.21
N LEU A 468 5.28 -4.70 -7.03
CA LEU A 468 5.91 -6.00 -6.87
C LEU A 468 4.93 -7.17 -7.06
N GLY A 469 3.63 -6.91 -7.15
CA GLY A 469 2.56 -7.90 -7.33
C GLY A 469 1.96 -8.44 -6.04
N GLY A 470 2.16 -7.75 -4.90
CA GLY A 470 1.85 -8.30 -3.58
C GLY A 470 2.73 -9.50 -3.25
N VAL A 471 2.42 -10.22 -2.17
CA VAL A 471 3.09 -11.46 -1.74
C VAL A 471 2.21 -12.70 -1.83
N GLY A 472 0.98 -12.57 -2.34
CA GLY A 472 0.02 -13.67 -2.49
C GLY A 472 0.58 -14.92 -3.18
N ASP A 473 1.48 -14.78 -4.15
CA ASP A 473 2.14 -15.92 -4.81
C ASP A 473 3.12 -16.68 -3.90
N LEU A 474 3.85 -15.96 -3.05
CA LEU A 474 4.76 -16.53 -2.06
C LEU A 474 3.94 -17.25 -0.99
N VAL A 475 2.88 -16.61 -0.50
CA VAL A 475 1.97 -17.19 0.48
C VAL A 475 1.26 -18.41 -0.09
N ARG A 476 0.73 -18.36 -1.32
CA ARG A 476 0.11 -19.49 -2.03
C ARG A 476 1.02 -20.71 -2.04
N SER A 477 2.31 -20.51 -2.33
CA SER A 477 3.29 -21.59 -2.40
C SER A 477 3.43 -22.31 -1.06
N LYS A 478 3.58 -21.57 0.04
CA LYS A 478 3.69 -22.15 1.39
C LYS A 478 2.36 -22.68 1.92
N MET A 479 1.22 -22.05 1.62
CA MET A 479 -0.12 -22.58 1.97
C MET A 479 -0.39 -23.95 1.33
N LYS A 480 0.14 -24.20 0.12
CA LYS A 480 0.05 -25.53 -0.52
C LYS A 480 0.90 -26.56 0.21
N MET A 481 2.10 -26.18 0.68
CA MET A 481 2.95 -27.06 1.50
C MET A 481 2.30 -27.37 2.86
N ASP A 482 1.72 -26.36 3.50
CA ASP A 482 1.04 -26.47 4.79
C ASP A 482 -0.40 -27.02 4.67
N ARG A 483 -0.85 -27.34 3.45
CA ARG A 483 -2.15 -27.94 3.12
C ARG A 483 -3.37 -27.10 3.51
N ILE A 484 -3.23 -25.80 3.68
CA ILE A 484 -4.34 -24.86 4.00
C ILE A 484 -4.88 -24.12 2.77
N TYR A 485 -4.20 -24.20 1.62
CA TYR A 485 -4.60 -23.50 0.39
C TYR A 485 -6.00 -23.91 -0.11
N LYS A 486 -6.33 -25.21 -0.07
CA LYS A 486 -7.64 -25.69 -0.53
C LYS A 486 -8.78 -25.15 0.31
N ASP A 487 -8.59 -25.09 1.62
CA ASP A 487 -9.58 -24.57 2.56
C ASP A 487 -9.81 -23.07 2.33
N PHE A 488 -8.72 -22.30 2.16
CA PHE A 488 -8.82 -20.88 1.77
C PHE A 488 -9.67 -20.71 0.51
N ILE A 489 -9.33 -21.41 -0.58
CA ILE A 489 -10.08 -21.30 -1.84
C ILE A 489 -11.55 -21.71 -1.68
N ALA A 490 -11.83 -22.76 -0.91
CA ALA A 490 -13.19 -23.24 -0.68
C ALA A 490 -14.03 -22.21 0.10
N ILE A 491 -13.46 -21.65 1.17
CA ILE A 491 -14.09 -20.59 1.98
C ILE A 491 -14.35 -19.36 1.12
N THR A 492 -13.33 -18.83 0.46
CA THR A 492 -13.45 -17.61 -0.36
C THR A 492 -14.47 -17.81 -1.48
N LYS A 493 -14.45 -18.94 -2.19
CA LYS A 493 -15.48 -19.24 -3.21
C LYS A 493 -16.89 -19.30 -2.65
N LYS A 494 -17.06 -19.94 -1.49
CA LYS A 494 -18.36 -20.09 -0.85
C LYS A 494 -18.90 -18.73 -0.42
N GLU A 495 -18.15 -17.98 0.39
CA GLU A 495 -18.66 -16.75 1.00
C GLU A 495 -18.91 -15.67 -0.07
N TYR A 496 -18.00 -15.48 -1.04
CA TYR A 496 -18.26 -14.57 -2.16
C TYR A 496 -19.37 -15.07 -3.09
N GLY A 497 -19.42 -16.37 -3.41
CA GLY A 497 -20.44 -16.93 -4.30
C GLY A 497 -21.87 -16.91 -3.72
N LEU A 498 -22.01 -16.82 -2.40
CA LEU A 498 -23.30 -16.62 -1.74
C LEU A 498 -23.88 -15.22 -2.01
N VAL A 499 -23.01 -14.20 -2.13
CA VAL A 499 -23.39 -12.79 -2.22
C VAL A 499 -23.40 -12.28 -3.66
N PHE A 500 -22.35 -12.58 -4.44
CA PHE A 500 -22.12 -12.00 -5.75
C PHE A 500 -22.42 -13.02 -6.87
N LYS A 501 -23.51 -12.80 -7.61
CA LYS A 501 -24.00 -13.72 -8.66
C LYS A 501 -23.97 -13.10 -10.05
N ASP A 502 -24.63 -11.95 -10.21
CA ASP A 502 -24.78 -11.25 -11.49
C ASP A 502 -24.00 -9.93 -11.47
N LEU A 503 -22.69 -10.00 -11.75
CA LEU A 503 -21.84 -8.81 -11.78
C LEU A 503 -22.21 -7.93 -12.99
N LYS A 504 -22.48 -6.65 -12.73
CA LYS A 504 -22.74 -5.62 -13.76
C LYS A 504 -21.51 -4.75 -13.97
N GLY A 505 -21.42 -4.15 -15.16
CA GLY A 505 -20.40 -3.15 -15.50
C GLY A 505 -19.00 -3.71 -15.76
N GLU A 506 -18.87 -5.03 -15.99
CA GLU A 506 -17.57 -5.67 -16.26
C GLU A 506 -16.94 -5.18 -17.59
N ASP A 507 -17.78 -4.71 -18.52
CA ASP A 507 -17.43 -4.16 -19.83
C ASP A 507 -17.00 -2.68 -19.78
N ILE A 508 -17.25 -1.98 -18.68
CA ILE A 508 -16.81 -0.59 -18.50
C ILE A 508 -15.28 -0.58 -18.35
N ALA A 509 -14.59 0.20 -19.18
CA ALA A 509 -13.15 0.36 -19.08
C ALA A 509 -12.76 1.12 -17.80
N LEU A 510 -11.52 0.91 -17.34
CA LEU A 510 -10.92 1.78 -16.33
C LEU A 510 -10.77 3.19 -16.91
N CYS A 511 -11.05 4.21 -16.10
CA CYS A 511 -10.94 5.59 -16.54
C CYS A 511 -9.53 6.14 -16.30
N LEU A 512 -9.07 7.04 -17.18
CA LEU A 512 -7.82 7.78 -17.01
C LEU A 512 -8.09 9.16 -16.40
N PRO A 513 -7.11 9.76 -15.68
CA PRO A 513 -7.29 11.10 -15.17
C PRO A 513 -7.48 12.11 -16.31
N ASN A 514 -8.41 13.04 -16.10
CA ASN A 514 -8.73 14.13 -17.02
C ASN A 514 -8.73 15.52 -16.36
N GLU A 515 -8.60 15.56 -15.03
CA GLU A 515 -8.41 16.77 -14.23
C GLU A 515 -7.00 16.76 -13.63
N THR A 516 -6.39 17.92 -13.45
CA THR A 516 -5.08 18.08 -12.80
C THR A 516 -5.21 18.84 -11.50
N VAL A 517 -4.37 18.53 -10.51
CA VAL A 517 -4.29 19.33 -9.28
C VAL A 517 -3.90 20.77 -9.66
N PRO A 518 -4.68 21.80 -9.28
CA PRO A 518 -4.37 23.18 -9.63
C PRO A 518 -3.04 23.66 -9.04
N ASP A 519 -2.33 24.50 -9.78
CA ASP A 519 -1.24 25.28 -9.19
C ASP A 519 -1.83 26.50 -8.46
N ALA A 520 -1.95 26.38 -7.14
CA ALA A 520 -2.51 27.43 -6.28
C ALA A 520 -1.43 28.32 -5.62
N GLY A 521 -0.22 28.36 -6.17
CA GLY A 521 0.88 29.17 -5.66
C GLY A 521 1.81 28.44 -4.68
N LEU A 522 1.72 27.11 -4.60
CA LEU A 522 2.71 26.29 -3.89
C LEU A 522 3.98 26.17 -4.72
N GLU A 523 5.15 26.26 -4.07
CA GLU A 523 6.44 25.98 -4.69
C GLU A 523 6.89 24.56 -4.38
N ASP A 524 7.56 23.90 -5.33
CA ASP A 524 8.17 22.59 -5.08
C ASP A 524 9.17 22.65 -3.91
N PHE A 525 9.45 21.50 -3.30
CA PHE A 525 10.53 21.41 -2.32
C PHE A 525 11.85 21.79 -2.98
N THR A 526 12.66 22.64 -2.34
CA THR A 526 13.88 23.14 -2.99
C THR A 526 14.90 22.05 -3.32
N LEU A 527 14.91 20.95 -2.54
CA LEU A 527 15.75 19.78 -2.81
C LEU A 527 15.19 18.83 -3.88
N CYS A 528 13.97 19.06 -4.35
CA CYS A 528 13.31 18.24 -5.38
C CYS A 528 12.46 19.11 -6.31
N SER A 529 13.11 20.09 -6.95
CA SER A 529 12.46 21.02 -7.88
C SER A 529 12.67 20.60 -9.33
N ALA A 530 11.79 21.11 -10.20
CA ALA A 530 11.80 20.83 -11.64
C ALA A 530 12.93 21.56 -12.37
#